data_AF-A0A1H8RDX6-F1
#
_entry.id   AF-A0A1H8RDX6-F1
#
_cell.length_a   1.000
_cell.length_b   1.000
_cell.length_c   1.000
_cell.angle_alpha   90.00
_cell.angle_beta   90.00
_cell.angle_gamma   90.00
#
_symmetry.space_group_name_H-M   'P 1'
#
loop_
_entity.id
_entity.type
_entity.pdbx_description
1 polymer ?
#
loop_
_entity_poly.entity_id
_entity_poly.type
_entity_poly.pdbx_seq_one_letter_code
_entity_poly.pdbx_strand_id
1 'polypeptide(L)'
;MSGKKGMSRYGQEMKEIVVQGYRRGISIRELSRQYGISRYAIQSWCGLRKEVELRHAAPLPKGRPTEKSKTQEQTIKRLQMEN
;
A
#
# COMPACT_ATOMS: atom_id res chain seq x y z
N MET A 1 15.38 9.69 18.57
CA MET A 1 14.04 9.29 19.02
C MET A 1 13.25 8.76 17.83
N SER A 2 13.39 7.47 17.51
CA SER A 2 12.58 6.84 16.45
C SER A 2 11.18 6.58 17.00
N GLY A 3 10.14 7.03 16.29
CA GLY A 3 8.75 6.87 16.73
C GLY A 3 8.38 5.40 16.96
N LYS A 4 7.36 5.14 17.79
CA LYS A 4 6.85 3.79 18.04
C LYS A 4 6.47 3.13 16.70
N LYS A 5 6.93 1.90 16.49
CA LYS A 5 6.64 1.10 15.28
C LYS A 5 5.12 1.03 15.06
N GLY A 6 4.65 1.44 13.88
CA GLY A 6 3.23 1.47 13.52
C GLY A 6 2.51 2.80 13.79
N MET A 7 3.18 3.78 14.42
CA MET A 7 2.60 5.11 14.59
C MET A 7 2.54 5.85 13.25
N SER A 8 1.35 6.32 12.88
CA SER A 8 1.18 7.07 11.64
C SER A 8 1.95 8.39 11.72
N ARG A 9 2.78 8.67 10.71
CA ARG A 9 3.55 9.91 10.62
C ARG A 9 2.68 11.17 10.55
N TYR A 10 1.46 11.04 10.03
CA TYR A 10 0.53 12.14 9.85
C TYR A 10 -0.78 11.84 10.60
N GLY A 11 -1.27 12.82 11.35
CA GLY A 11 -2.57 12.75 12.03
C GLY A 11 -3.74 12.71 11.03
N GLN A 12 -4.92 12.33 11.53
CA GLN A 12 -6.15 12.25 10.74
C GLN A 12 -6.51 13.60 10.12
N GLU A 13 -6.47 14.67 10.93
CA GLU A 13 -6.79 16.04 10.53
C GLU A 13 -5.96 16.50 9.32
N MET A 14 -4.64 16.24 9.34
CA MET A 14 -3.76 16.59 8.23
C MET A 14 -4.14 15.85 6.93
N LYS A 15 -4.52 14.57 7.03
CA LYS A 15 -4.97 13.79 5.86
C LYS A 15 -6.25 14.37 5.29
N GLU A 16 -7.20 14.75 6.14
CA GLU A 16 -8.47 15.33 5.72
C GLU A 16 -8.28 16.68 5.02
N ILE A 17 -7.43 17.55 5.56
CA ILE A 17 -7.07 18.84 4.93
C ILE A 17 -6.51 18.62 3.52
N VAL A 18 -5.59 17.67 3.37
CA VAL A 18 -4.98 17.34 2.07
C VAL A 18 -6.01 16.78 1.08
N VAL A 19 -6.87 15.87 1.53
CA VAL A 19 -7.93 15.27 0.69
C VAL A 19 -8.95 16.34 0.27
N GLN A 20 -9.35 17.23 1.18
CA GLN A 20 -10.24 18.35 0.84
C GLN A 20 -9.58 19.32 -0.14
N GLY A 21 -8.30 19.64 0.04
CA GLY A 21 -7.54 20.48 -0.90
C GLY A 21 -7.51 19.87 -2.31
N TYR A 22 -7.26 18.57 -2.40
CA TYR A 22 -7.32 17.86 -3.68
C TYR A 22 -8.73 17.89 -4.30
N ARG A 23 -9.79 17.65 -3.51
CA ARG A 23 -11.19 17.74 -3.98
C ARG A 23 -11.58 19.13 -4.47
N ARG A 24 -10.93 20.19 -3.97
CA ARG A 24 -11.09 21.57 -4.44
C ARG A 24 -10.29 21.89 -5.71
N GLY A 25 -9.54 20.92 -6.25
CA GLY A 25 -8.76 21.07 -7.48
C GLY A 25 -7.30 21.49 -7.28
N ILE A 26 -6.81 21.58 -6.03
CA ILE A 26 -5.39 21.87 -5.78
C ILE A 26 -4.54 20.71 -6.29
N SER A 27 -3.50 21.02 -7.06
CA SER A 27 -2.63 19.99 -7.62
C SER A 27 -1.85 19.24 -6.54
N ILE A 28 -1.60 17.95 -6.76
CA ILE A 28 -0.79 17.12 -5.85
C ILE A 28 0.62 17.71 -5.64
N ARG A 29 1.18 18.34 -6.68
CA ARG A 29 2.49 18.99 -6.61
C ARG A 29 2.47 20.15 -5.62
N GLU A 30 1.41 20.95 -5.65
CA GLU A 30 1.24 22.08 -4.76
C GLU A 30 0.98 21.65 -3.32
N LEU A 31 0.10 20.66 -3.10
CA LEU A 31 -0.12 20.06 -1.77
C LEU A 31 1.18 19.47 -1.19
N SER A 32 1.99 18.82 -2.04
CA SER A 32 3.29 18.28 -1.63
C SER A 32 4.26 19.37 -1.20
N ARG A 33 4.33 20.48 -1.95
CA ARG A 33 5.17 21.63 -1.64
C ARG A 33 4.70 22.35 -0.37
N GLN A 34 3.40 22.53 -0.21
CA GLN A 34 2.80 23.29 0.89
C GLN A 34 2.97 22.57 2.23
N TYR A 35 2.69 21.26 2.28
CA TYR A 35 2.67 20.51 3.53
C TYR A 35 3.94 19.68 3.77
N GLY A 36 4.88 19.66 2.82
CA GLY A 36 6.10 18.84 2.90
C GLY A 36 5.82 17.33 2.87
N ILE A 37 4.66 16.93 2.32
CA ILE A 37 4.20 15.55 2.28
C ILE A 37 4.60 14.93 0.95
N SER A 38 5.05 13.67 0.97
CA SER A 38 5.41 12.99 -0.26
C SER A 38 4.21 12.85 -1.20
N ARG A 39 4.44 13.03 -2.50
CA ARG A 39 3.39 12.87 -3.52
C ARG A 39 2.72 11.48 -3.45
N TYR A 40 3.48 10.45 -3.10
CA TYR A 40 2.96 9.09 -2.89
C TYR A 40 1.91 9.03 -1.78
N ALA A 41 2.18 9.65 -0.62
CA ALA A 41 1.23 9.67 0.49
C ALA A 41 -0.06 10.42 0.12
N ILE A 42 0.08 11.57 -0.56
CA ILE A 42 -1.08 12.34 -1.04
C ILE A 42 -1.93 11.51 -2.01
N GLN A 43 -1.30 10.86 -3.00
CA GLN A 43 -1.99 9.98 -3.95
C GLN A 43 -2.72 8.83 -3.26
N SER A 44 -2.07 8.23 -2.25
CA SER A 44 -2.64 7.16 -1.44
C SER A 44 -3.88 7.61 -0.67
N TRP A 45 -3.92 8.83 -0.14
CA TRP A 45 -5.09 9.34 0.59
C TRP A 45 -6.22 9.80 -0.33
N CYS A 46 -5.88 10.24 -1.54
CA CYS A 46 -6.85 10.74 -2.51
C CYS A 46 -7.49 9.62 -3.38
N GLY A 47 -7.23 8.34 -3.09
CA GLY A 47 -7.77 7.21 -3.86
C GLY A 47 -7.22 7.10 -5.29
N LEU A 48 -6.07 7.72 -5.57
CA LEU A 48 -5.49 7.73 -6.93
C LEU A 48 -4.67 6.47 -7.24
N ARG A 49 -4.58 5.54 -6.29
CA ARG A 49 -3.75 4.34 -6.36
C ARG A 49 -4.58 3.11 -6.04
N LYS A 50 -5.01 2.42 -7.09
CA LYS A 50 -5.80 1.18 -6.99
C LYS A 50 -5.08 0.11 -6.16
N GLU A 51 -3.76 0.03 -6.24
CA GLU A 51 -2.98 -0.93 -5.46
C GLU A 51 -3.07 -0.71 -3.94
N VAL A 52 -3.33 0.53 -3.51
CA VAL A 52 -3.53 0.86 -2.09
C VAL A 52 -4.91 0.39 -1.65
N GLU A 53 -5.94 0.66 -2.44
CA GLU A 53 -7.31 0.21 -2.19
C GLU A 53 -7.39 -1.33 -2.10
N LEU A 54 -6.72 -2.02 -3.02
CA LEU A 54 -6.61 -3.49 -3.00
C LEU A 54 -5.99 -4.00 -1.69
N ARG A 55 -4.98 -3.32 -1.14
CA ARG A 55 -4.36 -3.71 0.14
C ARG A 55 -5.23 -3.42 1.35
N HIS A 56 -6.11 -2.43 1.27
CA HIS A 56 -7.09 -2.17 2.32
C HIS A 56 -8.19 -3.25 2.31
N ALA A 57 -8.66 -3.65 1.14
CA ALA A 57 -9.66 -4.70 0.98
C ALA A 57 -9.10 -6.10 1.31
N ALA A 58 -7.88 -6.40 0.84
CA ALA A 58 -7.19 -7.67 1.06
C ALA A 58 -5.77 -7.44 1.59
N PRO A 59 -5.60 -7.31 2.92
CA PRO A 59 -4.29 -7.15 3.53
C PRO A 59 -3.36 -8.34 3.22
N LEU A 60 -2.10 -8.04 2.92
CA LEU A 60 -1.11 -9.09 2.67
C LEU A 60 -0.82 -9.89 3.95
N PRO A 61 -0.64 -11.22 3.83
CA PRO A 61 -0.26 -12.03 4.97
C PRO A 61 1.08 -11.54 5.56
N LYS A 62 1.16 -11.55 6.89
CA LYS A 62 2.36 -11.09 7.59
C LYS A 62 3.44 -12.16 7.51
N GLY A 63 4.66 -11.72 7.21
CA GLY A 63 5.84 -12.59 7.18
C GLY A 63 6.26 -12.98 5.77
N ARG A 64 7.36 -13.72 5.70
CA ARG A 64 7.84 -14.28 4.43
C ARG A 64 6.94 -15.46 4.04
N PRO A 65 6.58 -15.62 2.76
CA PRO A 65 5.96 -16.86 2.29
C PRO A 65 6.80 -18.06 2.73
N THR A 66 6.19 -18.99 3.46
CA THR A 66 6.86 -20.19 3.99
C THR A 66 6.84 -21.33 2.99
N GLU A 67 5.77 -21.44 2.19
CA GLU A 67 5.70 -22.39 1.08
C GLU A 67 6.51 -21.89 -0.11
N LYS A 68 7.49 -22.69 -0.53
CA LYS A 68 8.08 -22.55 -1.85
C LYS A 68 7.00 -22.90 -2.86
N SER A 69 6.78 -22.06 -3.87
CA SER A 69 5.95 -22.42 -5.02
C SER A 69 6.49 -23.73 -5.60
N LYS A 70 5.67 -24.79 -5.63
CA LYS A 70 6.06 -26.06 -6.25
C LYS A 70 6.42 -25.77 -7.70
N THR A 71 7.65 -26.10 -8.09
CA THR A 71 8.07 -25.98 -9.48
C THR A 71 7.20 -26.89 -10.33
N GLN A 72 6.89 -26.50 -11.57
CA GLN A 72 6.09 -27.31 -12.49
C GLN A 72 6.60 -28.77 -12.58
N GLU A 73 7.92 -28.97 -12.52
CA GLU A 73 8.57 -30.28 -12.48
C GLU A 73 8.18 -31.12 -11.27
N GLN A 74 8.03 -30.52 -10.09
CA GLN A 74 7.62 -31.22 -8.86
C GLN A 74 6.16 -31.64 -8.94
N THR A 75 5.33 -30.84 -9.60
CA THR A 75 3.92 -31.16 -9.87
C THR A 75 3.81 -32.32 -10.84
N ILE A 76 4.56 -32.28 -11.95
CA ILE A 76 4.61 -33.36 -12.95
C ILE A 76 5.09 -34.66 -12.32
N LYS A 77 6.18 -34.62 -11.53
CA LYS A 77 6.74 -35.81 -10.87
C LYS A 77 5.74 -36.45 -9.90
N ARG A 78 4.91 -35.67 -9.21
CA ARG A 78 3.88 -36.18 -8.31
C ARG A 78 2.75 -36.88 -9.09
N LEU A 79 2.30 -36.27 -10.17
CA LEU A 79 1.26 -36.83 -11.06
C LEU A 79 1.70 -38.13 -11.74
N GLN A 80 2.99 -38.27 -12.03
CA GLN A 80 3.56 -39.52 -12.59
C GLN A 80 3.64 -40.66 -11.57
N MET A 81 3.64 -40.36 -10.26
CA MET A 81 3.72 -41.36 -9.19
C MET A 81 2.33 -41.77 -8.65
N GLU A 82 1.29 -41.01 -8.97
CA GLU A 82 -0.11 -41.24 -8.54
C GLU A 82 -0.93 -42.02 -9.59
N ASN A 83 -0.38 -42.24 -10.79
CA ASN A 83 -0.91 -43.14 -11.84
C ASN A 83 -0.11 -44.44 -11.89
#